data_AF-A0A0Q4H3H1-F1
#
_entry.id   AF-A0A0Q4H3H1-F1
#
_cell.length_a   1.000
_cell.length_b   1.000
_cell.length_c   1.000
_cell.angle_alpha   90.00
_cell.angle_beta   90.00
_cell.angle_gamma   90.00
#
_symmetry.space_group_name_H-M   'P 1'
#
loop_
_entity.id
_entity.type
_entity.pdbx_description
1 polymer ?
#
loop_
_entity_poly.entity_id
_entity_poly.type
_entity_poly.pdbx_seq_one_letter_code
_entity_poly.pdbx_strand_id
1 'polypeptide(L)'
;MPMIISCNNQSEHNANAVIVNKKLKDTCKYQAYDAHQIISNLSCKSCHLSPDIEIEDDRGWPTFRGLANMDSLKLVDYVFTKKHQDSYSKNGAFKTNIMDTLNDCQIKSVIRYIKDSGRDIAVPTQ
;
A
#
# COMPACT_ATOMS: atom_id res chain seq x y z
N MET A 1 25.59 25.65 -14.80
CA MET A 1 26.24 24.83 -13.75
C MET A 1 25.17 23.99 -13.07
N PRO A 2 25.10 22.66 -13.28
CA PRO A 2 24.18 21.82 -12.52
C PRO A 2 24.82 21.43 -11.19
N MET A 3 24.20 21.81 -10.07
CA MET A 3 24.51 21.30 -8.74
C MET A 3 23.95 19.88 -8.62
N ILE A 4 24.83 18.89 -8.51
CA ILE A 4 24.47 17.53 -8.14
C ILE A 4 24.41 17.50 -6.61
N ILE A 5 23.21 17.49 -6.02
CA ILE A 5 23.05 17.20 -4.59
C ILE A 5 22.96 15.68 -4.47
N SER A 6 24.10 15.03 -4.20
CA SER A 6 24.15 13.63 -3.78
C SER A 6 23.93 13.56 -2.26
N CYS A 7 23.04 12.68 -1.81
CA CYS A 7 22.94 12.32 -0.39
C CYS A 7 24.20 11.57 0.04
N ASN A 8 25.07 12.22 0.83
CA ASN A 8 26.15 11.55 1.54
C ASN A 8 25.60 10.94 2.85
N ASN A 9 25.53 9.62 2.94
CA ASN A 9 25.39 8.93 4.22
C ASN A 9 26.76 8.95 4.91
N GLN A 10 27.01 9.97 5.73
CA GLN A 10 28.16 9.99 6.62
C GLN A 10 27.80 9.20 7.88
N SER A 11 28.29 7.96 7.97
CA SER A 11 28.14 7.13 9.17
C SER A 11 29.21 7.53 10.19
N GLU A 12 28.82 8.28 11.21
CA GLU A 12 29.65 8.43 12.41
C GLU A 12 29.50 7.19 13.30
N HIS A 13 30.62 6.48 13.46
CA HIS A 13 30.77 5.38 14.39
C HIS A 13 30.77 5.93 15.83
N ASN A 14 29.70 5.68 16.59
CA ASN A 14 29.76 5.67 18.03
C ASN A 14 29.48 4.26 18.57
N ALA A 15 30.49 3.74 19.26
CA ALA A 15 30.48 2.45 19.93
C ALA A 15 29.47 2.44 21.09
N ASN A 16 28.83 1.29 21.30
CA ASN A 16 27.89 0.96 22.38
C ASN A 16 26.42 1.32 22.13
N ALA A 17 25.84 0.74 21.09
CA ALA A 17 24.45 0.34 21.15
C ALA A 17 24.33 -1.08 20.57
N VAL A 18 24.16 -2.08 21.44
CA VAL A 18 23.63 -3.39 21.06
C VAL A 18 22.18 -3.16 20.66
N ILE A 19 21.95 -2.60 19.48
CA ILE A 19 20.67 -2.62 18.80
C ILE A 19 20.79 -3.78 17.84
N VAL A 20 19.95 -4.78 18.09
CA VAL A 20 19.69 -5.92 17.21
C VAL A 20 19.24 -5.36 15.86
N ASN A 21 20.17 -4.95 15.01
CA ASN A 21 19.97 -4.63 13.61
C ASN A 21 19.84 -5.94 12.84
N LYS A 22 18.89 -6.79 13.24
CA LYS A 22 18.33 -7.77 12.33
C LYS A 22 17.48 -6.94 11.39
N LYS A 23 18.09 -6.42 10.31
CA LYS A 23 17.38 -5.89 9.16
C LYS A 23 16.36 -6.99 8.82
N LEU A 24 15.09 -6.76 9.15
CA LEU A 24 14.02 -7.72 8.96
C LEU A 24 13.97 -7.92 7.45
N LYS A 25 14.64 -8.95 6.96
CA LYS A 25 14.77 -9.22 5.55
C LYS A 25 13.34 -9.51 5.10
N ASP A 26 12.76 -8.58 4.35
CA ASP A 26 11.40 -8.75 3.89
C ASP A 26 11.37 -9.99 2.99
N THR A 27 10.80 -11.07 3.52
CA THR A 27 10.70 -12.36 2.83
C THR A 27 9.46 -12.43 1.95
N CYS A 28 8.58 -11.43 2.02
CA CYS A 28 7.37 -11.37 1.23
C CYS A 28 7.72 -11.21 -0.25
N LYS A 29 7.39 -12.22 -1.07
CA LYS A 29 7.52 -12.14 -2.52
C LYS A 29 6.31 -11.39 -3.08
N TYR A 30 6.54 -10.23 -3.69
CA TYR A 30 5.49 -9.49 -4.40
C TYR A 30 5.23 -10.12 -5.77
N GLN A 31 3.95 -10.41 -6.06
CA GLN A 31 3.47 -10.79 -7.38
C GLN A 31 2.27 -9.89 -7.71
N ALA A 32 2.36 -9.12 -8.80
CA ALA A 32 1.33 -8.14 -9.15
C ALA A 32 -0.04 -8.79 -9.40
N TYR A 33 -0.04 -9.99 -9.99
CA TYR A 33 -1.24 -10.77 -10.25
C TYR A 33 -1.97 -11.20 -8.96
N ASP A 34 -1.25 -11.75 -7.99
CA ASP A 34 -1.83 -12.17 -6.71
C ASP A 34 -2.40 -10.98 -5.94
N ALA A 35 -1.65 -9.86 -5.93
CA ALA A 35 -2.11 -8.62 -5.33
C ALA A 35 -3.36 -8.06 -6.04
N HIS A 36 -3.43 -8.16 -7.37
CA HIS A 36 -4.60 -7.78 -8.15
C HIS A 36 -5.82 -8.63 -7.80
N GLN A 37 -5.65 -9.95 -7.68
CA GLN A 37 -6.74 -10.84 -7.26
C GLN A 37 -7.26 -10.47 -5.88
N ILE A 38 -6.38 -10.18 -4.92
CA ILE A 38 -6.79 -9.73 -3.58
C ILE A 38 -7.57 -8.41 -3.68
N ILE A 39 -7.07 -7.41 -4.42
CA ILE A 39 -7.76 -6.14 -4.67
C ILE A 39 -9.15 -6.35 -5.27
N SER A 40 -9.28 -7.28 -6.22
CA SER A 40 -10.55 -7.62 -6.87
C SER A 40 -11.50 -8.31 -5.90
N ASN A 41 -11.02 -9.28 -5.12
CA ASN A 41 -11.82 -10.02 -4.14
C ASN A 41 -12.31 -9.12 -3.00
N LEU A 42 -11.51 -8.11 -2.62
CA LEU A 42 -11.90 -7.07 -1.68
C LEU A 42 -12.81 -6.01 -2.31
N SER A 43 -13.09 -6.08 -3.61
CA SER A 43 -13.91 -5.11 -4.34
C SER A 43 -13.44 -3.66 -4.19
N CYS A 44 -12.13 -3.42 -3.98
CA CYS A 44 -11.61 -2.08 -3.75
C CYS A 44 -11.93 -1.11 -4.89
N LYS A 45 -11.97 -1.62 -6.14
CA LYS A 45 -12.26 -0.84 -7.35
C LYS A 45 -13.72 -0.40 -7.49
N SER A 46 -14.64 -0.99 -6.72
CA SER A 46 -16.05 -0.55 -6.70
C SER A 46 -16.21 0.82 -6.04
N CYS A 47 -15.30 1.15 -5.12
CA CYS A 47 -15.27 2.43 -4.43
C CYS A 47 -14.14 3.32 -4.93
N HIS A 48 -12.93 2.79 -4.97
CA HIS A 48 -11.75 3.55 -5.37
C HIS A 48 -11.55 3.42 -6.88
N LEU A 49 -11.92 4.49 -7.60
CA LEU A 49 -11.68 4.57 -9.03
C LEU A 49 -10.17 4.52 -9.32
N SER A 50 -9.81 4.05 -10.51
CA SER A 50 -8.42 4.09 -11.01
C SER A 50 -8.30 4.99 -12.25
N PRO A 51 -8.68 6.29 -12.17
CA PRO A 51 -8.52 7.22 -13.27
C PRO A 51 -7.05 7.61 -13.40
N ASP A 52 -6.70 8.15 -14.58
CA ASP A 52 -5.33 8.50 -14.91
C ASP A 52 -4.82 9.76 -14.19
N ILE A 53 -5.65 10.60 -13.55
CA ILE A 53 -5.16 11.90 -13.04
C ILE A 53 -5.79 12.36 -11.71
N GLU A 54 -7.04 12.04 -11.43
CA GLU A 54 -7.73 12.58 -10.25
C GLU A 54 -7.30 11.90 -8.94
N ILE A 55 -7.10 12.69 -7.87
CA ILE A 55 -6.69 12.21 -6.54
C ILE A 55 -7.90 11.73 -5.72
N GLU A 56 -9.06 12.36 -5.91
CA GLU A 56 -10.34 12.01 -5.28
C GLU A 56 -11.43 12.01 -6.35
N ASP A 57 -12.47 11.20 -6.17
CA ASP A 57 -13.66 11.20 -7.01
C ASP A 57 -14.71 12.23 -6.54
N ASP A 58 -15.82 12.32 -7.28
CA ASP A 58 -16.94 13.22 -6.99
C ASP A 58 -17.67 12.92 -5.66
N ARG A 59 -17.43 11.75 -5.06
CA ARG A 59 -17.91 11.35 -3.73
C ARG A 59 -16.93 11.70 -2.62
N GLY A 60 -15.78 12.29 -2.96
CA GLY A 60 -14.70 12.60 -2.03
C GLY A 60 -13.91 11.37 -1.59
N TRP A 61 -13.96 10.27 -2.35
CA TRP A 61 -13.18 9.07 -2.07
C TRP A 61 -11.85 9.13 -2.81
N PRO A 62 -10.72 8.83 -2.16
CA PRO A 62 -9.44 8.84 -2.84
C PRO A 62 -9.42 7.77 -3.92
N THR A 63 -8.92 8.12 -5.10
CA THR A 63 -8.68 7.17 -6.18
C THR A 63 -7.49 6.28 -5.84
N PHE A 64 -7.20 5.25 -6.65
CA PHE A 64 -5.97 4.48 -6.50
C PHE A 64 -4.72 5.36 -6.61
N ARG A 65 -4.73 6.40 -7.44
CA ARG A 65 -3.64 7.41 -7.49
C ARG A 65 -3.58 8.24 -6.22
N GLY A 66 -4.72 8.67 -5.69
CA GLY A 66 -4.76 9.41 -4.41
C GLY A 66 -4.27 8.57 -3.23
N LEU A 67 -4.70 7.31 -3.15
CA LEU A 67 -4.19 6.34 -2.18
C LEU A 67 -2.67 6.11 -2.37
N ALA A 68 -2.20 6.03 -3.61
CA ALA A 68 -0.78 5.89 -3.91
C ALA A 68 0.07 7.09 -3.44
N ASN A 69 -0.52 8.27 -3.27
CA ASN A 69 0.18 9.45 -2.76
C ASN A 69 0.31 9.46 -1.23
N MET A 70 -0.41 8.61 -0.51
CA MET A 70 -0.30 8.51 0.94
C MET A 70 1.04 7.88 1.36
N ASP A 71 1.53 8.29 2.53
CA ASP A 71 2.61 7.57 3.21
C ASP A 71 2.20 6.11 3.46
N SER A 72 3.12 5.16 3.31
CA SER A 72 2.79 3.73 3.35
C SER A 72 2.25 3.30 4.73
N LEU A 73 2.72 3.89 5.82
CA LEU A 73 2.20 3.60 7.16
C LEU A 73 0.80 4.18 7.34
N LYS A 74 0.60 5.41 6.85
CA LYS A 74 -0.73 6.03 6.82
C LYS A 74 -1.71 5.26 5.93
N LEU A 75 -1.26 4.69 4.82
CA LEU A 75 -2.10 3.90 3.92
C LEU A 75 -2.53 2.58 4.55
N VAL A 76 -1.63 1.90 5.27
CA VAL A 76 -1.98 0.69 6.04
C VAL A 76 -3.06 1.01 7.07
N ASP A 77 -2.85 2.05 7.87
CA ASP A 77 -3.80 2.50 8.88
C ASP A 77 -5.14 2.94 8.24
N TYR A 78 -5.08 3.74 7.18
CA TYR A 78 -6.27 4.19 6.47
C TYR A 78 -7.11 3.01 5.93
N VAL A 79 -6.48 2.07 5.20
CA VAL A 79 -7.16 0.97 4.52
C VAL A 79 -7.65 -0.08 5.51
N PHE A 80 -6.82 -0.47 6.48
CA PHE A 80 -7.08 -1.67 7.28
C PHE A 80 -7.61 -1.38 8.68
N THR A 81 -7.47 -0.16 9.22
CA THR A 81 -7.86 0.13 10.61
C THR A 81 -8.90 1.23 10.75
N LYS A 82 -8.94 2.25 9.89
CA LYS A 82 -9.81 3.43 10.08
C LYS A 82 -11.04 3.50 9.20
N LYS A 83 -10.91 3.36 7.88
CA LYS A 83 -12.03 3.64 6.96
C LYS A 83 -12.98 2.49 6.74
N HIS A 84 -12.48 1.27 6.89
CA HIS A 84 -13.19 0.07 6.46
C HIS A 84 -13.58 -0.86 7.62
N GLN A 85 -13.17 -0.55 8.86
CA GLN A 85 -13.31 -1.42 10.04
C GLN A 85 -14.75 -1.94 10.23
N ASP A 86 -15.76 -1.08 10.09
CA ASP A 86 -17.16 -1.49 10.29
C ASP A 86 -17.82 -2.04 9.02
N SER A 87 -17.41 -1.52 7.85
CA SER A 87 -17.92 -1.94 6.54
C SER A 87 -17.48 -3.36 6.18
N TYR A 88 -16.32 -3.76 6.70
CA TYR A 88 -15.72 -5.06 6.47
C TYR A 88 -15.87 -6.03 7.65
N SER A 89 -16.60 -5.65 8.70
CA SER A 89 -16.89 -6.52 9.83
C SER A 89 -17.86 -7.67 9.47
N LYS A 90 -17.95 -8.70 10.33
CA LYS A 90 -18.99 -9.75 10.26
C LYS A 90 -20.43 -9.22 10.21
N ASN A 91 -20.64 -7.94 10.52
CA ASN A 91 -21.94 -7.29 10.52
C ASN A 91 -22.09 -6.21 9.44
N GLY A 92 -21.02 -5.90 8.68
CA GLY A 92 -20.99 -4.83 7.68
C GLY A 92 -21.71 -5.16 6.38
N ALA A 93 -21.84 -4.15 5.51
CA ALA A 93 -22.49 -4.27 4.20
C ALA A 93 -21.78 -5.27 3.27
N PHE A 94 -20.49 -5.51 3.51
CA PHE A 94 -19.66 -6.44 2.73
C PHE A 94 -19.33 -7.70 3.54
N LYS A 95 -20.28 -8.24 4.31
CA LYS A 95 -20.27 -9.27 5.39
C LYS A 95 -19.36 -10.52 5.33
N THR A 96 -18.33 -10.61 4.48
CA THR A 96 -17.56 -11.83 4.15
C THR A 96 -16.03 -11.68 4.28
N ASN A 97 -15.50 -10.69 5.00
CA ASN A 97 -14.22 -10.12 4.55
C ASN A 97 -12.97 -10.93 4.77
N ILE A 98 -12.35 -11.17 3.62
CA ILE A 98 -10.96 -11.56 3.42
C ILE A 98 -9.99 -10.57 4.08
N MET A 99 -10.38 -9.30 4.33
CA MET A 99 -9.47 -8.26 4.81
C MET A 99 -8.85 -8.57 6.19
N ASP A 100 -9.63 -9.10 7.13
CA ASP A 100 -9.14 -9.58 8.43
C ASP A 100 -8.39 -10.93 8.33
N THR A 101 -8.53 -11.62 7.19
CA THR A 101 -7.86 -12.90 6.92
C THR A 101 -6.53 -12.74 6.17
N LEU A 102 -6.21 -11.52 5.74
CA LEU A 102 -4.94 -11.26 5.06
C LEU A 102 -3.79 -11.38 6.05
N ASN A 103 -2.76 -12.14 5.67
CA ASN A 103 -1.49 -12.12 6.38
C ASN A 103 -0.66 -10.89 6.02
N ASP A 104 0.39 -10.63 6.80
CA ASP A 104 1.29 -9.49 6.62
C ASP A 104 1.85 -9.36 5.19
N CYS A 105 2.19 -10.46 4.52
CA CYS A 105 2.71 -10.43 3.15
C CYS A 105 1.65 -10.06 2.12
N GLN A 106 0.41 -10.49 2.33
CA GLN A 106 -0.72 -10.10 1.50
C GLN A 106 -1.05 -8.63 1.68
N ILE A 107 -1.07 -8.14 2.93
CA ILE A 107 -1.24 -6.70 3.23
C ILE A 107 -0.17 -5.88 2.53
N LYS A 108 1.12 -6.25 2.68
CA LYS A 108 2.22 -5.57 1.99
C LYS A 108 2.08 -5.60 0.47
N SER A 109 1.62 -6.72 -0.09
CA SER A 109 1.42 -6.86 -1.54
C SER A 109 0.30 -5.96 -2.06
N VAL A 110 -0.81 -5.86 -1.32
CA VAL A 110 -1.92 -4.94 -1.59
C VAL A 110 -1.44 -3.48 -1.54
N ILE A 111 -0.72 -3.10 -0.48
CA ILE A 111 -0.14 -1.77 -0.35
C ILE A 111 0.81 -1.47 -1.51
N ARG A 112 1.70 -2.41 -1.85
CA ARG A 112 2.62 -2.26 -2.97
C ARG A 112 1.86 -2.03 -4.28
N TYR A 113 0.83 -2.82 -4.56
CA TYR A 113 -0.02 -2.69 -5.74
C TYR A 113 -0.71 -1.32 -5.83
N ILE A 114 -1.29 -0.84 -4.72
CA ILE A 114 -1.88 0.51 -4.65
C ILE A 114 -0.81 1.56 -4.96
N LYS A 115 0.37 1.47 -4.32
CA LYS A 115 1.47 2.40 -4.57
C LYS A 115 2.00 2.34 -6.02
N ASP A 116 1.92 1.19 -6.69
CA ASP A 116 2.29 1.04 -8.10
C ASP A 116 1.34 1.80 -9.02
N SER A 117 0.10 2.09 -8.59
CA SER A 117 -0.88 2.86 -9.38
C SER A 117 -0.51 4.35 -9.51
N GLY A 118 0.31 4.88 -8.59
CA GLY A 118 0.87 6.23 -8.68
C GLY A 118 2.21 6.28 -9.42
N ARG A 119 2.69 5.15 -9.93
CA ARG A 119 3.88 5.05 -10.77
C ARG A 119 3.42 4.73 -12.18
N ASP A 120 4.06 5.30 -13.21
CA ASP A 120 3.82 4.90 -14.61
C ASP A 120 4.48 3.53 -14.90
N ILE A 121 4.17 2.54 -14.06
CA ILE A 121 4.61 1.16 -14.20
C ILE A 121 3.45 0.43 -14.86
N ALA A 122 3.64 0.01 -16.11
CA ALA A 122 2.71 -0.87 -16.77
C ALA A 122 2.50 -2.12 -15.89
N VAL A 123 1.25 -2.31 -15.43
CA VAL A 123 0.87 -3.58 -14.81
C VAL A 123 0.96 -4.62 -15.93
N PRO A 124 1.76 -5.69 -15.79
CA PRO A 124 1.88 -6.69 -16.85
C PRO A 124 0.50 -7.22 -17.21
N THR A 125 0.06 -6.96 -18.44
CA THR A 125 -1.11 -7.61 -19.02
C THR A 125 -0.73 -9.05 -19.35
N GLN A 126 -1.57 -10.00 -18.90
CA GLN A 126 -1.49 -11.40 -19.34
C GLN A 126 -1.73 -11.51 -20.85
#